data_AF-A0A916FXX9-F1
#
_entry.id   AF-A0A916FXX9-F1
#
_cell.length_a   1.000
_cell.length_b   1.000
_cell.length_c   1.000
_cell.angle_alpha   90.00
_cell.angle_beta   90.00
_cell.angle_gamma   90.00
#
_symmetry.space_group_name_H-M   'P 1'
#
loop_
_entity.id
_entity.type
_entity.pdbx_description
1 polymer ?
#
loop_
_entity_poly.entity_id
_entity_poly.type
_entity_poly.pdbx_seq_one_letter_code
_entity_poly.pdbx_strand_id
1 'polypeptide(L)'
;MAYRITKECTACGICINLCANRAVYVNANDEYAIDPERCTECVDLGRRRCHLVCTVGAIQPDPARRESQEQLWAKYRALHTVSAAR
;
A
#
# COMPACT_ATOMS: atom_id res chain seq x y z
N MET A 1 -6.83 -1.19 7.18
CA MET A 1 -7.54 -0.66 6.01
C MET A 1 -6.59 -0.65 4.83
N ALA A 2 -7.00 -1.05 3.64
CA ALA A 2 -6.16 -0.80 2.47
C ALA A 2 -6.21 0.68 2.09
N TYR A 3 -5.14 1.20 1.48
CA TYR A 3 -5.21 2.43 0.71
C TYR A 3 -5.55 2.10 -0.74
N ARG A 4 -6.10 3.09 -1.46
CA ARG A 4 -6.29 3.04 -2.91
C ARG A 4 -5.65 4.25 -3.57
N ILE A 5 -5.31 4.10 -4.85
CA ILE A 5 -4.93 5.22 -5.71
C ILE A 5 -6.18 5.64 -6.48
N THR A 6 -6.47 6.93 -6.45
CA THR A 6 -7.62 7.54 -7.11
C THR A 6 -7.24 8.10 -8.49
N LYS A 7 -8.22 8.60 -9.24
CA LYS A 7 -8.03 9.10 -10.62
C LYS A 7 -7.20 10.38 -10.70
N GLU A 8 -6.96 11.04 -9.58
CA GLU A 8 -6.09 12.21 -9.44
C GLU A 8 -4.60 11.85 -9.58
N CYS A 9 -4.25 10.56 -9.75
CA CYS A 9 -2.89 10.11 -9.98
C CYS A 9 -2.29 10.71 -11.26
N THR A 10 -1.12 11.33 -11.16
CA THR A 10 -0.36 11.89 -12.29
C THR A 10 0.74 10.96 -12.80
N ALA A 11 0.74 9.69 -12.38
CA ALA A 11 1.70 8.66 -12.77
C ALA A 11 3.19 9.03 -12.56
N CYS A 12 3.53 9.83 -11.55
CA CYS A 12 4.91 10.30 -11.29
C CYS A 12 5.92 9.21 -10.88
N GLY A 13 5.46 8.02 -10.52
CA GLY A 13 6.31 6.84 -10.25
C GLY A 13 7.11 6.86 -8.94
N ILE A 14 6.90 7.82 -8.04
CA ILE A 14 7.66 7.88 -6.78
C ILE A 14 7.19 6.80 -5.80
N CYS A 15 5.87 6.63 -5.64
CA CYS A 15 5.30 5.79 -4.58
C CYS A 15 5.56 4.28 -4.76
N ILE A 16 5.75 3.80 -5.99
CA ILE A 16 5.94 2.38 -6.30
C ILE A 16 7.20 1.80 -5.64
N ASN A 17 8.27 2.59 -5.60
CA ASN A 17 9.56 2.18 -5.04
C ASN A 17 9.61 2.27 -3.51
N LEU A 18 8.62 2.91 -2.87
CA LEU A 18 8.64 3.14 -1.42
C LEU A 18 7.90 2.09 -0.61
N CYS A 19 7.03 1.29 -1.22
CA CYS A 19 6.27 0.29 -0.49
C CYS A 19 7.12 -0.96 -0.21
N ALA A 20 7.52 -1.21 1.05
CA ALA A 20 8.30 -2.42 1.38
C ALA A 20 7.57 -3.72 1.01
N ASN A 21 6.24 -3.71 1.11
CA ASN A 21 5.43 -4.88 0.78
C ASN A 21 5.19 -5.02 -0.73
N ARG A 22 5.69 -4.08 -1.55
CA ARG A 22 5.42 -3.94 -2.99
C ARG A 22 3.92 -4.03 -3.31
N ALA A 23 3.10 -3.36 -2.49
CA ALA A 23 1.66 -3.29 -2.67
C ALA A 23 1.26 -2.31 -3.78
N VAL A 24 2.11 -1.32 -4.09
CA VAL A 24 1.88 -0.42 -5.24
C VAL A 24 2.38 -1.12 -6.50
N TYR A 25 1.57 -1.16 -7.55
CA TYR A 25 1.89 -1.80 -8.83
C TYR A 25 1.22 -1.06 -10.00
N VAL A 26 1.59 -1.41 -11.23
CA VAL A 26 0.93 -0.94 -12.46
C VAL A 26 -0.09 -1.99 -12.89
N ASN A 27 -1.37 -1.59 -13.01
CA ASN A 27 -2.44 -2.49 -13.41
C ASN A 27 -2.48 -2.72 -14.93
N ALA A 28 -3.46 -3.48 -15.43
CA ALA A 28 -3.60 -3.79 -16.85
C ALA A 28 -3.95 -2.58 -17.75
N ASN A 29 -4.33 -1.44 -17.15
CA ASN A 29 -4.63 -0.18 -17.84
C ASN A 29 -3.45 0.81 -17.78
N ASP A 30 -2.26 0.36 -17.40
CA ASP A 30 -1.08 1.20 -17.17
C ASP A 30 -1.26 2.28 -16.07
N GLU A 31 -2.19 2.06 -15.14
CA GLU A 31 -2.44 2.96 -13.99
C GLU A 31 -1.79 2.41 -12.72
N TYR A 32 -1.29 3.31 -11.86
CA TYR A 32 -0.84 2.89 -10.53
C TYR A 32 -2.03 2.48 -9.66
N ALA A 33 -1.93 1.30 -9.05
CA ALA A 33 -2.92 0.75 -8.13
C ALA A 33 -2.24 0.24 -6.85
N ILE A 34 -3.05 0.02 -5.80
CA ILE A 34 -2.60 -0.61 -4.55
C ILE A 34 -3.31 -1.95 -4.40
N ASP A 35 -2.52 -3.01 -4.21
CA ASP A 35 -3.00 -4.33 -3.87
C ASP A 35 -3.44 -4.36 -2.40
N PRO A 36 -4.74 -4.50 -2.11
CA PRO A 36 -5.24 -4.48 -0.74
C PRO A 36 -4.73 -5.67 0.09
N GLU A 37 -4.38 -6.79 -0.53
CA GLU A 37 -3.89 -7.98 0.17
C GLU A 37 -2.44 -7.80 0.64
N ARG A 38 -1.72 -6.81 0.09
CA ARG A 38 -0.33 -6.49 0.45
C ARG A 38 -0.20 -5.18 1.23
N CYS A 39 -1.20 -4.31 1.15
CA CYS A 39 -1.23 -3.05 1.88
C CYS A 39 -1.45 -3.31 3.37
N THR A 40 -0.46 -2.98 4.20
CA THR A 40 -0.54 -3.08 5.67
C THR A 40 -0.62 -1.71 6.34
N GLU A 41 -0.96 -0.64 5.60
CA GLU A 41 -0.87 0.76 6.07
C GLU A 41 0.48 1.18 6.67
N CYS A 42 1.56 0.46 6.35
CA CYS A 42 2.83 0.62 7.06
C CYS A 42 2.63 0.55 8.58
N VAL A 43 1.87 -0.45 9.05
CA VAL A 43 1.56 -0.71 10.47
C VAL A 43 2.82 -0.77 11.34
N ASP A 44 3.95 -1.16 10.76
CA ASP A 44 5.29 -1.20 11.35
C ASP A 44 5.89 0.19 11.65
N LEU A 45 5.54 1.19 10.85
CA LEU A 45 6.05 2.56 10.97
C LEU A 45 5.00 3.55 11.51
N GLY A 46 3.72 3.18 11.53
CA GLY A 46 2.59 4.05 11.86
C GLY A 46 2.31 5.17 10.85
N ARG A 47 3.17 5.35 9.85
CA ARG A 47 3.05 6.37 8.80
C ARG A 47 3.24 5.77 7.40
N ARG A 48 2.32 6.09 6.50
CA ARG A 48 2.28 5.50 5.15
C ARG A 48 3.29 6.20 4.24
N ARG A 49 4.35 5.48 3.85
CA ARG A 49 5.41 5.99 2.98
C ARG A 49 4.88 6.54 1.64
N CYS A 50 3.96 5.82 1.01
CA CYS A 50 3.39 6.22 -0.27
C CYS A 50 2.57 7.52 -0.15
N HIS A 51 1.76 7.67 0.91
CA HIS A 51 0.95 8.86 1.15
C HIS A 51 1.83 10.10 1.40
N LEU A 52 2.95 9.96 2.11
CA LEU A 52 3.86 11.07 2.42
C LEU A 52 4.52 11.70 1.19
N VAL A 53 4.61 10.98 0.07
CA VAL A 53 5.27 11.48 -1.16
C VAL A 53 4.30 11.86 -2.26
N CYS A 54 3.00 11.60 -2.08
CA CYS A 54 2.01 11.91 -3.10
C CYS A 54 1.70 13.41 -3.08
N THR A 55 2.23 14.16 -4.03
CA THR A 55 2.08 15.62 -4.12
C THR A 55 0.68 16.08 -4.52
N VAL A 56 -0.13 15.18 -5.07
CA VAL A 56 -1.50 15.45 -5.55
C VAL A 56 -2.59 14.81 -4.66
N GLY A 57 -2.21 14.15 -3.58
CA GLY A 57 -3.17 13.55 -2.64
C GLY A 57 -4.00 12.38 -3.21
N ALA A 58 -3.55 11.74 -4.29
CA ALA A 58 -4.26 10.63 -4.94
C ALA A 58 -4.26 9.31 -4.13
N ILE A 59 -3.51 9.23 -3.02
CA ILE A 59 -3.43 8.03 -2.17
C ILE A 59 -4.32 8.23 -0.95
N GLN A 60 -5.48 7.57 -0.96
CA GLN A 60 -6.54 7.76 0.03
C GLN A 60 -6.93 6.44 0.72
N PRO A 61 -7.48 6.48 1.95
CA PRO A 61 -8.02 5.28 2.58
C PRO A 61 -9.12 4.66 1.71
N ASP A 62 -9.12 3.34 1.57
CA ASP A 62 -10.17 2.63 0.86
C ASP A 62 -11.34 2.33 1.81
N PRO A 63 -12.51 2.98 1.64
CA PRO A 63 -13.66 2.76 2.50
C PRO A 63 -14.21 1.33 2.40
N ALA A 64 -13.96 0.61 1.31
CA ALA A 64 -14.43 -0.76 1.11
C ALA A 64 -13.54 -1.81 1.79
N ARG A 65 -12.35 -1.42 2.24
CA ARG A 65 -11.36 -2.32 2.83
C ARG A 65 -10.93 -1.80 4.19
N ARG A 66 -11.86 -1.68 5.14
CA ARG A 66 -11.55 -1.33 6.53
C ARG A 66 -10.96 -2.53 7.26
N GLU A 67 -9.87 -2.33 8.00
CA GLU A 67 -9.24 -3.39 8.78
C GLU A 67 -8.72 -2.78 10.09
N SER A 68 -8.79 -3.56 11.16
CA SER A 68 -8.26 -3.20 12.47
C SER A 68 -6.73 -3.28 12.51
N GLN A 69 -6.15 -2.72 13.57
CA GLN A 69 -4.71 -2.79 13.81
C GLN A 69 -4.21 -4.25 13.90
N GLU A 70 -4.99 -5.12 14.55
CA GLU A 70 -4.67 -6.55 14.67
C GLU A 70 -4.65 -7.25 13.32
N GLN A 71 -5.63 -6.94 12.45
CA GLN A 71 -5.71 -7.48 11.09
C GLN A 71 -4.52 -7.02 10.24
N LEU A 72 -4.15 -5.74 10.33
CA LEU A 72 -2.98 -5.18 9.63
C LEU A 72 -1.67 -5.85 10.07
N TRP A 73 -1.50 -6.07 11.38
CA TRP A 73 -0.34 -6.77 11.91
C TRP A 73 -0.32 -8.25 11.51
N ALA A 74 -1.47 -8.92 11.48
CA ALA A 74 -1.57 -10.30 11.01
C ALA A 74 -1.15 -10.41 9.55
N LYS A 75 -1.64 -9.52 8.68
CA LYS A 75 -1.24 -9.41 7.28
C LYS A 75 0.26 -9.14 7.13
N TYR A 76 0.78 -8.15 7.88
CA TYR A 76 2.21 -7.83 7.86
C TYR A 76 3.07 -9.05 8.21
N ARG A 77 2.74 -9.75 9.31
CA ARG A 77 3.43 -10.98 9.67
C ARG A 77 3.35 -12.01 8.55
N ALA A 78 2.18 -12.28 7.99
CA ALA A 78 2.03 -13.25 6.89
C ALA A 78 2.89 -12.92 5.66
N LEU A 79 3.10 -11.64 5.34
CA LEU A 79 3.97 -11.20 4.24
C LEU A 79 5.46 -11.37 4.54
N HIS A 80 5.85 -11.32 5.82
CA HIS A 80 7.26 -11.33 6.25
C HIS A 80 7.71 -12.65 6.91
N THR A 81 6.79 -13.54 7.27
CA THR A 81 7.10 -14.85 7.88
C THR A 81 7.75 -15.82 6.90
N VAL A 82 7.69 -15.57 5.59
CA VAL A 82 8.34 -16.41 4.56
C VAL A 82 9.82 -16.05 4.33
N SER A 83 10.38 -15.09 5.09
CA SER A 83 11.79 -14.67 4.97
C SER A 83 12.76 -15.40 5.92
N ALA A 84 12.40 -16.59 6.43
CA ALA A 84 13.31 -17.49 7.16
C ALA A 84 13.63 -18.79 6.40
N ALA A 85 13.28 -18.86 5.11
CA ALA A 85 13.64 -19.97 4.23
C ALA A 85 14.04 -19.44 2.86
N ARG A 86 15.26 -18.91 2.76
CA ARG A 86 16.12 -18.87 1.57
C ARG A 86 17.51 -18.40 1.95
#